data_AF-A0A4R6QBM4-F1
#
_entry.id   AF-A0A4R6QBM4-F1
#
_cell.length_a   1.000
_cell.length_b   1.000
_cell.length_c   1.000
_cell.angle_alpha   90.00
_cell.angle_beta   90.00
_cell.angle_gamma   90.00
#
_symmetry.space_group_name_H-M   'P 1'
#
loop_
_entity.id
_entity.type
_entity.pdbx_description
1 polymer ?
#
loop_
_entity_poly.entity_id
_entity_poly.type
_entity_poly.pdbx_seq_one_letter_code
_entity_poly.pdbx_strand_id
1 'polypeptide(L)'
;MRLCVLARKMKYLQIIYIKMIKTITYLLFLFSFLATAQEKEKDKSLPKGNEAFAEKRYADAEADYRISQAKFSKKAVGSYNLGNSIYRQKQIAESKYHYAKAIQSAKTKTEKHRAFHNMGNCLFTEKEYGGAVEAYKNALRNNPNDEETRYNYALAKEYLKNNPPKKDDDKNKDKDQKKKDDQKEKNDDKKDDKDKKDNKDKQDDKKDGKNDKDNKDNKDNNQGKPQPQPGGISKERLQNLLDAVQNEEKKVQDKVNKQKVKANPNKPEKDW
;
A
#
# COMPACT_ATOMS: atom_id res chain seq x y z
N MET A 1 39.32 -68.58 -17.10
CA MET A 1 39.65 -67.15 -16.82
C MET A 1 38.44 -66.21 -16.73
N ARG A 2 37.44 -66.27 -17.63
CA ARG A 2 36.31 -65.31 -17.64
C ARG A 2 35.47 -65.27 -16.35
N LEU A 3 35.16 -66.43 -15.76
CA LEU A 3 34.39 -66.53 -14.50
C LEU A 3 35.08 -65.86 -13.30
N CYS A 4 36.41 -65.93 -13.21
CA CYS A 4 37.20 -65.33 -12.12
C CYS A 4 37.22 -63.80 -12.20
N VAL A 5 37.25 -63.24 -13.41
CA VAL A 5 37.20 -61.78 -13.65
C VAL A 5 35.82 -61.21 -13.32
N LEU A 6 34.75 -61.93 -13.68
CA LEU A 6 33.37 -61.60 -13.32
C LEU A 6 33.16 -61.58 -11.79
N ALA A 7 33.65 -62.59 -11.08
CA ALA A 7 33.56 -62.64 -9.61
C ALA A 7 34.31 -61.48 -8.92
N ARG A 8 35.48 -61.08 -9.43
CA ARG A 8 36.22 -59.90 -8.93
C ARG A 8 35.47 -58.60 -9.21
N LYS A 9 34.88 -58.44 -10.40
CA LYS A 9 34.04 -57.26 -10.74
C LYS A 9 32.79 -57.17 -9.87
N MET A 10 32.13 -58.30 -9.59
CA MET A 10 30.95 -58.34 -8.71
C MET A 10 31.30 -57.93 -7.27
N LYS A 11 32.40 -58.44 -6.71
CA LYS A 11 32.88 -58.02 -5.39
C LYS A 11 33.26 -56.53 -5.35
N TYR A 12 33.88 -56.03 -6.41
CA TYR A 12 34.24 -54.62 -6.53
C TYR A 12 33.00 -53.70 -6.57
N LEU A 13 31.99 -54.07 -7.35
CA LEU A 13 30.70 -53.36 -7.38
C LEU A 13 29.98 -53.40 -6.03
N GLN A 14 30.02 -54.53 -5.32
CA GLN A 14 29.44 -54.66 -3.99
C GLN A 14 30.13 -53.75 -2.96
N ILE A 15 31.47 -53.64 -3.02
CA ILE A 15 32.23 -52.73 -2.14
C ILE A 15 31.90 -51.26 -2.45
N ILE A 16 31.80 -50.89 -3.73
CA ILE A 16 31.39 -49.53 -4.13
C ILE A 16 29.98 -49.23 -3.64
N TYR A 17 29.04 -50.17 -3.81
CA TYR A 17 27.66 -50.03 -3.36
C TYR A 17 27.55 -49.83 -1.85
N ILE A 18 28.28 -50.63 -1.05
CA ILE A 18 28.32 -50.48 0.41
C ILE A 18 28.95 -49.14 0.82
N LYS A 19 30.02 -48.70 0.15
CA LYS A 19 30.62 -47.37 0.39
C LYS A 19 29.62 -46.26 0.07
N MET A 20 28.91 -46.34 -1.05
CA MET A 20 27.92 -45.35 -1.47
C MET A 20 26.76 -45.24 -0.47
N ILE A 21 26.22 -46.37 0.02
CA ILE A 21 25.17 -46.37 1.07
C ILE A 21 25.69 -45.73 2.36
N LYS A 22 26.92 -46.03 2.77
CA LYS A 22 27.54 -45.40 3.95
C LYS A 22 27.69 -43.89 3.76
N THR A 23 28.14 -43.43 2.60
CA THR A 23 28.24 -41.99 2.31
C THR A 23 26.87 -41.30 2.33
N ILE A 24 25.85 -41.92 1.73
CA ILE A 24 24.48 -41.38 1.73
C ILE A 24 23.91 -41.32 3.15
N THR A 25 24.13 -42.36 3.95
CA THR A 25 23.66 -42.38 5.35
C THR A 25 24.37 -41.32 6.20
N TYR A 26 25.68 -41.11 6.04
CA TYR A 26 26.38 -40.00 6.71
C TYR A 26 25.87 -38.62 6.26
N LEU A 27 25.58 -38.44 4.97
CA LEU A 27 25.01 -37.18 4.46
C LEU A 27 23.60 -36.92 4.99
N LEU A 28 22.75 -37.95 5.09
CA LEU A 28 21.42 -37.83 5.68
C LEU A 28 21.48 -37.51 7.18
N PHE A 29 22.45 -38.08 7.90
CA PHE A 29 22.68 -37.77 9.31
C PHE A 29 23.18 -36.34 9.52
N LEU A 30 24.10 -35.87 8.66
CA LEU A 30 24.61 -34.49 8.67
C LEU A 30 23.50 -33.46 8.36
N PHE A 31 22.64 -33.75 7.37
CA PHE A 31 21.52 -32.88 7.02
C PHE A 31 20.49 -32.77 8.15
N SER A 32 20.26 -33.87 8.89
CA SER A 32 19.36 -33.87 10.06
C SER A 32 19.90 -32.99 11.19
N PHE A 33 21.23 -32.96 11.40
CA PHE A 33 21.86 -32.09 12.40
C PHE A 33 21.75 -30.60 12.03
N LEU A 34 21.93 -30.26 10.75
CA LEU A 34 21.75 -28.90 10.23
C LEU A 34 20.31 -28.39 10.35
N ALA A 35 19.30 -29.26 10.20
CA ALA A 35 17.90 -28.89 10.36
C ALA A 35 17.56 -28.46 11.80
N THR A 36 18.23 -29.04 12.81
CA THR A 36 18.04 -28.68 14.21
C THR A 36 18.76 -27.40 14.62
N ALA A 37 19.76 -26.94 13.85
CA ALA A 37 20.47 -25.68 14.10
C ALA A 37 19.66 -24.43 13.74
N GLN A 38 18.55 -24.58 13.00
CA GLN A 38 17.56 -23.51 12.81
C GLN A 38 16.61 -23.43 14.02
N GLU A 39 17.15 -23.20 15.21
CA GLU A 39 16.33 -22.89 16.37
C GLU A 39 15.73 -21.49 16.16
N LYS A 40 14.42 -21.40 15.94
CA LYS A 40 13.73 -20.11 15.81
C LYS A 40 13.84 -19.38 17.14
N GLU A 41 14.57 -18.25 17.17
CA GLU A 41 14.67 -17.38 18.34
C GLU A 41 13.25 -17.11 18.90
N LYS A 42 13.05 -17.37 20.19
CA LYS A 42 11.76 -17.12 20.84
C LYS A 42 11.59 -15.62 21.06
N ASP A 43 10.40 -15.12 20.75
CA ASP A 43 10.07 -13.71 20.94
C ASP A 43 9.80 -13.41 22.42
N LYS A 44 10.85 -12.98 23.14
CA LYS A 44 10.76 -12.61 24.55
C LYS A 44 10.21 -11.20 24.77
N SER A 45 10.27 -10.34 23.76
CA SER A 45 9.82 -8.95 23.87
C SER A 45 8.31 -8.83 23.75
N LEU A 46 7.67 -9.67 22.91
CA LEU A 46 6.22 -9.64 22.76
C LEU A 46 5.44 -9.88 24.08
N PRO A 47 5.76 -10.90 24.91
CA PRO A 47 5.11 -11.08 26.21
C PRO A 47 5.32 -9.90 27.17
N LYS A 48 6.53 -9.34 27.23
CA LYS A 48 6.83 -8.17 28.08
C LYS A 48 6.03 -6.94 27.66
N GLY A 49 5.92 -6.71 26.34
CA GLY A 49 5.06 -5.66 25.81
C GLY A 49 3.60 -5.87 26.17
N ASN A 50 3.11 -7.12 26.14
CA ASN A 50 1.73 -7.44 26.56
C ASN A 50 1.49 -7.14 28.03
N GLU A 51 2.45 -7.48 28.90
CA GLU A 51 2.42 -7.19 30.33
C GLU A 51 2.39 -5.68 30.60
N ALA A 52 3.34 -4.93 30.02
CA ALA A 52 3.37 -3.47 30.14
C ALA A 52 2.08 -2.82 29.60
N PHE A 53 1.51 -3.34 28.51
CA PHE A 53 0.24 -2.84 27.96
C PHE A 53 -0.94 -3.08 28.92
N ALA A 54 -1.00 -4.27 29.54
CA ALA A 54 -2.03 -4.60 30.53
C ALA A 54 -1.94 -3.68 31.76
N GLU A 55 -0.72 -3.33 32.17
CA GLU A 55 -0.43 -2.35 33.22
C GLU A 55 -0.63 -0.88 32.77
N LYS A 56 -1.08 -0.66 31.54
CA LYS A 56 -1.29 0.67 30.93
C LYS A 56 -0.01 1.50 30.75
N ARG A 57 1.18 0.88 30.86
CA ARG A 57 2.48 1.48 30.54
C ARG A 57 2.72 1.44 29.04
N TYR A 58 1.99 2.27 28.29
CA TYR A 58 1.94 2.20 26.83
C TYR A 58 3.26 2.51 26.13
N ALA A 59 4.08 3.43 26.67
CA ALA A 59 5.38 3.75 26.12
C ALA A 59 6.38 2.58 26.27
N ASP A 60 6.36 1.89 27.42
CA ASP A 60 7.19 0.71 27.65
C ASP A 60 6.75 -0.45 26.75
N ALA A 61 5.42 -0.65 26.64
CA ALA A 61 4.84 -1.63 25.74
C ALA A 61 5.26 -1.37 24.28
N GLU A 62 5.20 -0.12 23.84
CA GLU A 62 5.65 0.29 22.51
C GLU A 62 7.11 -0.10 22.27
N ALA A 63 8.01 0.19 23.22
CA ALA A 63 9.42 -0.13 23.10
C ALA A 63 9.63 -1.64 22.90
N ASP A 64 9.01 -2.48 23.73
CA ASP A 64 9.10 -3.94 23.61
C ASP A 64 8.50 -4.45 22.29
N TYR A 65 7.37 -3.88 21.85
CA TYR A 65 6.77 -4.27 20.57
C TYR A 65 7.60 -3.84 19.37
N ARG A 66 8.30 -2.69 19.41
CA ARG A 66 9.26 -2.30 18.36
C ARG A 66 10.42 -3.29 18.27
N ILE A 67 10.94 -3.75 19.41
CA ILE A 67 12.00 -4.78 19.45
C ILE A 67 11.48 -6.10 18.86
N SER A 68 10.28 -6.55 19.27
CA SER A 68 9.62 -7.73 18.70
C SER A 68 9.44 -7.60 17.18
N GLN A 69 8.92 -6.46 16.70
CA GLN A 69 8.69 -6.22 15.29
C GLN A 69 9.99 -6.25 14.47
N ALA A 70 11.08 -5.66 14.99
CA ALA A 70 12.38 -5.63 14.33
C ALA A 70 12.95 -7.06 14.13
N LYS A 71 12.82 -7.92 15.14
CA LYS A 71 13.31 -9.31 15.08
C LYS A 71 12.35 -10.26 14.35
N PHE A 72 11.05 -10.02 14.44
CA PHE A 72 10.00 -10.92 13.96
C PHE A 72 9.05 -10.24 12.97
N SER A 73 9.61 -9.55 11.98
CA SER A 73 8.89 -8.68 11.02
C SER A 73 7.73 -9.32 10.26
N LYS A 74 7.70 -10.67 10.15
CA LYS A 74 6.64 -11.43 9.46
C LYS A 74 5.43 -11.77 10.34
N LYS A 75 5.38 -11.33 11.60
CA LYS A 75 4.26 -11.61 12.52
C LYS A 75 3.31 -10.42 12.59
N ALA A 76 2.04 -10.64 12.25
CA ALA A 76 0.99 -9.63 12.37
C ALA A 76 0.80 -9.14 13.81
N VAL A 77 0.92 -10.03 14.79
CA VAL A 77 0.66 -9.75 16.22
C VAL A 77 1.54 -8.63 16.76
N GLY A 78 2.84 -8.62 16.46
CA GLY A 78 3.75 -7.58 16.94
C GLY A 78 3.37 -6.20 16.39
N SER A 79 3.09 -6.10 15.10
CA SER A 79 2.64 -4.83 14.48
C SER A 79 1.26 -4.40 14.99
N TYR A 80 0.34 -5.34 15.20
CA TYR A 80 -0.99 -5.05 15.74
C TYR A 80 -0.91 -4.50 17.17
N ASN A 81 -0.15 -5.14 18.05
CA ASN A 81 0.01 -4.71 19.44
C ASN A 81 0.78 -3.38 19.55
N LEU A 82 1.76 -3.16 18.67
CA LEU A 82 2.43 -1.87 18.54
C LEU A 82 1.43 -0.77 18.16
N GLY A 83 0.60 -1.01 17.14
CA GLY A 83 -0.47 -0.10 16.74
C GLY A 83 -1.44 0.22 17.88
N ASN A 84 -1.83 -0.78 18.69
CA ASN A 84 -2.67 -0.59 19.87
C ASN A 84 -1.99 0.34 20.90
N SER A 85 -0.72 0.12 21.20
CA SER A 85 0.03 0.92 22.20
C SER A 85 0.13 2.38 21.78
N ILE A 86 0.47 2.61 20.51
CA ILE A 86 0.57 3.95 19.91
C ILE A 86 -0.81 4.64 19.86
N TYR A 87 -1.88 3.88 19.56
CA TYR A 87 -3.25 4.40 19.61
C TYR A 87 -3.61 4.91 21.00
N ARG A 88 -3.26 4.16 22.06
CA ARG A 88 -3.52 4.56 23.46
C ARG A 88 -2.74 5.82 23.85
N GLN A 89 -1.62 6.08 23.20
CA GLN A 89 -0.83 7.31 23.33
C GLN A 89 -1.37 8.48 22.47
N LYS A 90 -2.50 8.29 21.78
CA LYS A 90 -3.15 9.28 20.89
C LYS A 90 -2.35 9.66 19.65
N GLN A 91 -1.35 8.86 19.28
CA GLN A 91 -0.58 9.02 18.05
C GLN A 91 -1.29 8.30 16.89
N ILE A 92 -2.46 8.81 16.51
CA ILE A 92 -3.39 8.11 15.61
C ILE A 92 -2.79 7.83 14.24
N ALA A 93 -2.10 8.82 13.65
CA ALA A 93 -1.46 8.70 12.34
C ALA A 93 -0.47 7.52 12.29
N GLU A 94 0.41 7.42 13.29
CA GLU A 94 1.40 6.35 13.39
C GLU A 94 0.74 4.99 13.67
N SER A 95 -0.32 4.97 14.48
CA SER A 95 -1.10 3.75 14.73
C SER A 95 -1.67 3.16 13.43
N LYS A 96 -2.16 3.99 12.50
CA LYS A 96 -2.64 3.53 11.17
C LYS A 96 -1.57 2.73 10.44
N TYR A 97 -0.32 3.17 10.45
CA TYR A 97 0.78 2.48 9.78
C TYR A 97 1.03 1.09 10.33
N HIS A 98 1.05 0.96 11.66
CA HIS A 98 1.27 -0.33 12.29
C HIS A 98 0.11 -1.30 12.07
N TYR A 99 -1.14 -0.81 12.01
CA TYR A 99 -2.28 -1.65 11.59
C TYR A 99 -2.19 -2.05 10.12
N ALA A 100 -1.75 -1.15 9.23
CA ALA A 100 -1.54 -1.50 7.83
C ALA A 100 -0.46 -2.59 7.66
N LYS A 101 0.66 -2.51 8.40
CA LYS A 101 1.66 -3.59 8.47
C LYS A 101 1.07 -4.89 9.03
N ALA A 102 0.24 -4.80 10.07
CA ALA A 102 -0.43 -5.96 10.64
C ALA A 102 -1.37 -6.63 9.60
N ILE A 103 -2.13 -5.84 8.83
CA ILE A 103 -2.99 -6.32 7.74
C ILE A 103 -2.16 -7.05 6.67
N GLN A 104 -1.01 -6.50 6.26
CA GLN A 104 -0.14 -7.14 5.28
C GLN A 104 0.42 -8.48 5.75
N SER A 105 0.77 -8.59 7.03
CA SER A 105 1.36 -9.80 7.61
C SER A 105 0.31 -10.80 8.12
N ALA A 106 -0.98 -10.43 8.16
CA ALA A 106 -2.05 -11.24 8.71
C ALA A 106 -2.35 -12.46 7.84
N LYS A 107 -2.34 -13.64 8.47
CA LYS A 107 -2.55 -14.92 7.79
C LYS A 107 -3.96 -15.44 7.98
N THR A 108 -4.55 -15.14 9.13
CA THR A 108 -5.88 -15.62 9.53
C THR A 108 -6.95 -14.55 9.34
N LYS A 109 -8.21 -14.99 9.18
CA LYS A 109 -9.37 -14.07 9.16
C LYS A 109 -9.45 -13.26 10.45
N THR A 110 -9.19 -13.89 11.60
CA THR A 110 -9.24 -13.23 12.91
C THR A 110 -8.21 -12.10 13.03
N GLU A 111 -6.97 -12.32 12.59
CA GLU A 111 -5.95 -11.26 12.55
C GLU A 111 -6.35 -10.12 11.63
N LYS A 112 -6.84 -10.43 10.42
CA LYS A 112 -7.31 -9.42 9.47
C LYS A 112 -8.47 -8.61 10.05
N HIS A 113 -9.46 -9.28 10.64
CA HIS A 113 -10.61 -8.63 11.28
C HIS A 113 -10.17 -7.62 12.33
N ARG A 114 -9.36 -8.03 13.32
CA ARG A 114 -8.89 -7.13 14.39
C ARG A 114 -8.11 -5.94 13.85
N ALA A 115 -7.21 -6.17 12.89
CA ALA A 115 -6.39 -5.10 12.34
C ALA A 115 -7.22 -4.12 11.49
N PHE A 116 -8.17 -4.60 10.68
CA PHE A 116 -9.08 -3.73 9.93
C PHE A 116 -10.05 -2.95 10.84
N HIS A 117 -10.54 -3.57 11.91
CA HIS A 117 -11.41 -2.90 12.89
C HIS A 117 -10.67 -1.73 13.53
N ASN A 118 -9.48 -1.96 14.07
CA ASN A 118 -8.71 -0.90 14.71
C ASN A 118 -8.21 0.16 13.72
N MET A 119 -7.89 -0.20 12.47
CA MET A 119 -7.63 0.77 11.41
C MET A 119 -8.85 1.67 11.16
N GLY A 120 -10.07 1.10 11.17
CA GLY A 120 -11.30 1.86 11.09
C GLY A 120 -11.47 2.85 12.24
N ASN A 121 -11.15 2.43 13.48
CA ASN A 121 -11.19 3.30 14.66
C ASN A 121 -10.23 4.49 14.52
N CYS A 122 -9.03 4.27 14.00
CA CYS A 122 -8.08 5.35 13.71
C CYS A 122 -8.62 6.33 12.67
N LEU A 123 -9.08 5.82 11.53
CA LEU A 123 -9.61 6.65 10.43
C LEU A 123 -10.84 7.44 10.88
N PHE A 124 -11.71 6.83 11.70
CA PHE A 124 -12.86 7.51 12.27
C PHE A 124 -12.44 8.65 13.21
N THR A 125 -11.43 8.42 14.06
CA THR A 125 -10.88 9.43 14.98
C THR A 125 -10.32 10.64 14.23
N GLU A 126 -9.68 10.42 13.08
CA GLU A 126 -9.17 11.48 12.20
C GLU A 126 -10.23 12.07 11.25
N LYS A 127 -11.51 11.68 11.42
CA LYS A 127 -12.64 12.12 10.59
C LYS A 127 -12.53 11.73 9.11
N GLU A 128 -11.65 10.77 8.79
CA GLU A 128 -11.56 10.13 7.48
C GLU A 128 -12.68 9.08 7.33
N TYR A 129 -13.94 9.52 7.42
CA TYR A 129 -15.11 8.61 7.52
C TYR A 129 -15.22 7.65 6.33
N GLY A 130 -14.88 8.11 5.12
CA GLY A 130 -14.86 7.25 3.93
C GLY A 130 -13.85 6.11 4.03
N GLY A 131 -12.67 6.38 4.61
CA GLY A 131 -11.69 5.34 4.92
C GLY A 131 -12.18 4.38 6.01
N ALA A 132 -12.78 4.93 7.07
CA ALA A 132 -13.31 4.15 8.20
C ALA A 132 -14.39 3.16 7.74
N VAL A 133 -15.34 3.60 6.91
CA VAL A 133 -16.39 2.74 6.32
C VAL A 133 -15.78 1.55 5.59
N GLU A 134 -14.78 1.77 4.74
CA GLU A 134 -14.13 0.67 4.01
C GLU A 134 -13.32 -0.24 4.94
N ALA A 135 -12.63 0.29 5.95
CA ALA A 135 -11.91 -0.50 6.93
C ALA A 135 -12.85 -1.42 7.72
N TYR A 136 -13.94 -0.90 8.30
CA TYR A 136 -14.93 -1.69 9.02
C TYR A 136 -15.64 -2.72 8.13
N LYS A 137 -15.95 -2.36 6.88
CA LYS A 137 -16.50 -3.31 5.90
C LYS A 137 -15.55 -4.50 5.67
N ASN A 138 -14.24 -4.26 5.59
CA ASN A 138 -13.25 -5.34 5.47
C ASN A 138 -13.09 -6.13 6.76
N ALA A 139 -13.23 -5.50 7.93
CA ALA A 139 -13.28 -6.23 9.20
C ALA A 139 -14.48 -7.19 9.25
N LEU A 140 -15.68 -6.74 8.84
CA LEU A 140 -16.90 -7.57 8.79
C LEU A 140 -16.84 -8.68 7.75
N ARG A 141 -16.12 -8.50 6.64
CA ARG A 141 -15.85 -9.59 5.69
C ARG A 141 -15.07 -10.75 6.31
N ASN A 142 -14.23 -10.46 7.30
CA ASN A 142 -13.42 -11.47 7.97
C ASN A 142 -14.12 -12.05 9.22
N ASN A 143 -14.93 -11.25 9.92
CA ASN A 143 -15.82 -11.70 10.98
C ASN A 143 -17.20 -11.01 10.86
N PRO A 144 -18.18 -11.66 10.20
CA PRO A 144 -19.50 -11.07 10.00
C PRO A 144 -20.31 -10.91 11.28
N ASN A 145 -19.96 -11.64 12.35
CA ASN A 145 -20.74 -11.70 13.59
C ASN A 145 -20.34 -10.65 14.61
N ASP A 146 -19.32 -9.83 14.32
CA ASP A 146 -18.88 -8.80 15.26
C ASP A 146 -19.86 -7.62 15.32
N GLU A 147 -20.58 -7.51 16.44
CA GLU A 147 -21.58 -6.48 16.66
C GLU A 147 -20.94 -5.10 16.86
N GLU A 148 -19.78 -5.03 17.51
CA GLU A 148 -19.05 -3.78 17.71
C GLU A 148 -18.63 -3.16 16.36
N THR A 149 -18.00 -3.95 15.47
CA THR A 149 -17.67 -3.46 14.12
C THR A 149 -18.94 -3.08 13.35
N ARG A 150 -20.06 -3.81 13.49
CA ARG A 150 -21.31 -3.46 12.80
C ARG A 150 -21.85 -2.11 13.25
N TYR A 151 -21.84 -1.86 14.55
CA TYR A 151 -22.22 -0.56 15.11
C TYR A 151 -21.29 0.55 14.60
N ASN A 152 -19.97 0.37 14.69
CA ASN A 152 -18.99 1.36 14.23
C ASN A 152 -19.08 1.61 12.72
N TYR A 153 -19.38 0.59 11.93
CA TYR A 153 -19.63 0.72 10.49
C TYR A 153 -20.86 1.58 10.18
N ALA A 154 -21.97 1.34 10.89
CA ALA A 154 -23.18 2.13 10.74
C ALA A 154 -22.92 3.60 11.14
N LEU A 155 -22.24 3.81 12.26
CA LEU A 155 -21.85 5.14 12.73
C LEU A 155 -20.96 5.86 11.71
N ALA A 156 -19.94 5.19 11.18
CA ALA A 156 -19.08 5.77 10.14
C ALA A 156 -19.84 6.17 8.87
N LYS A 157 -20.84 5.38 8.46
CA LYS A 157 -21.72 5.72 7.33
C LYS A 157 -22.58 6.95 7.61
N GLU A 158 -23.14 7.06 8.82
CA GLU A 158 -23.93 8.21 9.26
C GLU A 158 -23.09 9.50 9.18
N TYR A 159 -21.88 9.46 9.76
CA TYR A 159 -20.96 10.61 9.75
C TYR A 159 -20.50 10.96 8.34
N LEU A 160 -20.22 9.97 7.48
CA LEU A 160 -19.87 10.21 6.08
C LEU A 160 -21.01 10.87 5.30
N LYS A 161 -22.26 10.49 5.56
CA LYS A 161 -23.43 11.11 4.94
C LYS A 161 -23.58 12.58 5.35
N ASN A 162 -23.34 12.87 6.63
CA ASN A 162 -23.46 14.23 7.19
C ASN A 162 -22.23 15.10 6.89
N ASN A 163 -21.10 14.50 6.53
CA ASN A 163 -19.84 15.16 6.17
C ASN A 163 -19.35 14.61 4.83
N PRO A 164 -20.08 14.84 3.73
CA PRO A 164 -19.64 14.35 2.44
C PRO A 164 -18.26 14.94 2.12
N PRO A 165 -17.34 14.16 1.51
CA PRO A 165 -16.08 14.72 1.05
C PRO A 165 -16.40 15.90 0.14
N LYS A 166 -15.70 17.02 0.34
CA LYS A 166 -15.83 18.18 -0.55
C LYS A 166 -15.59 17.66 -1.97
N LYS A 167 -16.59 17.81 -2.84
CA LYS A 167 -16.35 17.62 -4.26
C LYS A 167 -15.30 18.66 -4.62
N ASP A 168 -14.15 18.22 -5.09
CA ASP A 168 -13.28 19.09 -5.86
C ASP A 168 -14.09 19.46 -7.10
N ASP A 169 -14.79 20.59 -7.03
CA ASP A 169 -15.37 21.21 -8.21
C ASP A 169 -14.19 21.55 -9.12
N ASP A 170 -14.08 20.71 -10.13
CA ASP A 170 -13.20 20.83 -11.27
C ASP A 170 -13.18 22.28 -11.76
N LYS A 171 -12.16 23.05 -11.35
CA LYS A 171 -11.81 24.36 -11.91
C LYS A 171 -11.24 24.16 -13.31
N ASN A 172 -12.04 23.59 -14.20
CA ASN A 172 -11.72 23.45 -15.61
C ASN A 172 -12.92 23.89 -16.46
N LYS A 173 -13.38 25.11 -16.19
CA LYS A 173 -14.13 25.97 -17.11
C LYS A 173 -13.51 27.36 -17.07
N ASP A 174 -12.38 27.50 -17.77
CA ASP A 174 -11.95 28.73 -18.44
C ASP A 174 -10.60 28.49 -19.12
N LYS A 175 -10.63 27.68 -20.17
CA LYS A 175 -9.61 27.71 -21.23
C LYS A 175 -10.33 27.68 -22.56
N ASP A 176 -11.07 28.74 -22.84
CA ASP A 176 -11.35 29.19 -24.21
C ASP A 176 -11.98 30.59 -24.15
N GLN A 177 -11.13 31.61 -23.97
CA GLN A 177 -11.21 32.88 -24.69
C GLN A 177 -10.05 33.80 -24.30
N LYS A 178 -9.50 34.47 -25.31
CA LYS A 178 -8.40 35.45 -25.31
C LYS A 178 -6.97 34.90 -25.31
N LYS A 179 -6.61 34.25 -26.41
CA LYS A 179 -5.35 34.55 -27.11
C LYS A 179 -5.66 35.37 -28.36
N LYS A 180 -5.45 36.69 -28.27
CA LYS A 180 -5.01 37.61 -29.32
C LYS A 180 -5.22 39.02 -28.79
N ASP A 181 -4.13 39.60 -28.30
CA ASP A 181 -3.73 40.99 -28.52
C ASP A 181 -2.69 41.33 -27.47
N ASP A 182 -1.43 41.14 -27.85
CA ASP A 182 -0.28 41.93 -27.37
C ASP A 182 0.96 41.49 -28.16
N GLN A 183 1.03 41.93 -29.42
CA GLN A 183 2.30 42.23 -30.07
C GLN A 183 2.16 43.57 -30.77
N LYS A 184 2.51 44.62 -30.04
CA LYS A 184 2.83 45.93 -30.59
C LYS A 184 4.35 46.05 -30.72
N GLU A 185 4.73 46.75 -31.79
CA GLU A 185 6.05 47.28 -32.15
C GLU A 185 6.98 46.37 -32.96
N LYS A 186 7.09 46.63 -34.27
CA LYS A 186 7.93 47.74 -34.79
C LYS A 186 7.68 48.08 -36.25
N ASN A 187 7.58 49.40 -36.47
CA ASN A 187 8.03 50.25 -37.59
C ASN A 187 7.40 50.13 -38.99
N ASP A 188 6.84 51.29 -39.40
CA ASP A 188 7.11 52.08 -40.63
C ASP A 188 7.31 51.30 -41.94
N ASP A 189 6.65 51.61 -43.05
CA ASP A 189 6.61 52.92 -43.70
C ASP A 189 5.77 52.77 -45.00
N LYS A 190 5.05 53.82 -45.43
CA LYS A 190 4.60 54.09 -46.83
C LYS A 190 3.59 53.10 -47.47
N LYS A 191 2.72 53.47 -48.41
CA LYS A 191 2.15 54.68 -49.01
C LYS A 191 1.15 54.14 -50.04
N ASP A 192 0.09 54.90 -50.31
CA ASP A 192 -0.58 55.02 -51.62
C ASP A 192 -1.19 53.73 -52.23
N ASP A 193 -2.29 53.73 -52.97
CA ASP A 193 -3.36 54.65 -53.32
C ASP A 193 -4.29 53.77 -54.20
N LYS A 194 -5.54 54.20 -54.33
CA LYS A 194 -6.41 53.97 -55.50
C LYS A 194 -7.05 52.61 -55.82
N ASP A 195 -8.37 52.78 -56.03
CA ASP A 195 -9.16 52.33 -57.19
C ASP A 195 -9.45 50.82 -57.28
N LYS A 196 -10.58 50.34 -57.77
CA LYS A 196 -11.92 50.82 -58.13
C LYS A 196 -12.62 49.56 -58.67
N LYS A 197 -13.96 49.59 -58.65
CA LYS A 197 -14.85 48.98 -59.66
C LYS A 197 -14.85 47.45 -59.78
N ASP A 198 -15.95 46.81 -59.42
CA ASP A 198 -17.25 46.73 -60.13
C ASP A 198 -17.31 45.53 -61.07
N ASN A 199 -18.38 44.78 -60.83
CA ASN A 199 -19.27 44.15 -61.79
C ASN A 199 -18.94 42.78 -62.40
N LYS A 200 -19.96 41.91 -62.19
CA LYS A 200 -20.66 41.09 -63.20
C LYS A 200 -19.86 39.90 -63.76
N ASP A 201 -20.45 38.75 -64.05
CA ASP A 201 -21.85 38.39 -64.26
C ASP A 201 -21.92 36.86 -64.36
N LYS A 202 -23.15 36.33 -64.25
CA LYS A 202 -23.67 35.11 -64.92
C LYS A 202 -23.31 33.72 -64.36
N GLN A 203 -24.21 33.21 -63.52
CA GLN A 203 -25.31 32.31 -63.91
C GLN A 203 -25.08 31.40 -65.14
N ASP A 204 -25.17 30.08 -64.95
CA ASP A 204 -26.32 29.27 -65.40
C ASP A 204 -26.11 27.75 -65.16
N ASP A 205 -27.18 27.12 -64.65
CA ASP A 205 -27.76 25.80 -64.99
C ASP A 205 -26.87 24.53 -65.06
N LYS A 206 -27.28 23.31 -64.67
CA LYS A 206 -28.53 22.69 -64.20
C LYS A 206 -28.18 21.25 -63.76
N LYS A 207 -28.92 20.75 -62.76
CA LYS A 207 -29.41 19.37 -62.56
C LYS A 207 -28.49 18.17 -62.88
N ASP A 208 -28.28 17.29 -61.90
CA ASP A 208 -29.10 16.07 -61.78
C ASP A 208 -28.85 15.34 -60.45
N GLY A 209 -29.91 14.80 -59.88
CA GLY A 209 -29.92 14.17 -58.58
C GLY A 209 -29.49 12.70 -58.61
N LYS A 210 -29.03 12.21 -57.46
CA LYS A 210 -29.45 10.90 -56.95
C LYS A 210 -29.23 10.81 -55.46
N ASN A 211 -30.35 10.56 -54.79
CA ASN A 211 -30.44 9.95 -53.47
C ASN A 211 -29.82 8.55 -53.59
N ASP A 212 -28.79 8.25 -52.82
CA ASP A 212 -28.51 6.89 -52.39
C ASP A 212 -28.07 6.90 -50.93
N LYS A 213 -28.87 6.20 -50.13
CA LYS A 213 -28.61 5.86 -48.74
C LYS A 213 -27.47 4.83 -48.73
N ASP A 214 -26.30 5.23 -48.24
CA ASP A 214 -25.34 4.28 -47.70
C ASP A 214 -25.35 4.33 -46.18
N ASN A 215 -26.02 3.31 -45.66
CA ASN A 215 -25.94 2.80 -44.32
C ASN A 215 -24.48 2.41 -44.03
N LYS A 216 -23.79 3.18 -43.19
CA LYS A 216 -22.56 2.71 -42.53
C LYS A 216 -22.85 2.58 -41.05
N ASP A 217 -22.99 1.33 -40.64
CA ASP A 217 -22.91 0.82 -39.29
C ASP A 217 -21.87 1.58 -38.49
N ASN A 218 -22.31 2.48 -37.62
CA ASN A 218 -21.49 2.91 -36.50
C ASN A 218 -22.02 2.17 -35.28
N LYS A 219 -21.35 1.05 -35.00
CA LYS A 219 -21.52 0.26 -33.79
C LYS A 219 -21.53 1.19 -32.58
N ASP A 220 -22.67 1.15 -31.94
CA ASP A 220 -22.95 1.59 -30.58
C ASP A 220 -21.86 1.08 -29.64
N ASN A 221 -20.82 1.90 -29.42
CA ASN A 221 -19.87 1.73 -28.33
C ASN A 221 -20.32 2.65 -27.19
N ASN A 222 -21.45 2.27 -26.62
CA ASN A 222 -21.86 2.67 -25.28
C ASN A 222 -20.82 2.09 -24.30
N GLN A 223 -19.66 2.74 -24.20
CA GLN A 223 -18.71 2.50 -23.13
C GLN A 223 -19.35 3.03 -21.85
N GLY A 224 -20.11 2.13 -21.22
CA GLY A 224 -20.61 2.30 -19.88
C GLY A 224 -19.50 2.83 -18.99
N LYS A 225 -19.80 3.95 -18.31
CA LYS A 225 -19.04 4.39 -17.15
C LYS A 225 -18.68 3.16 -16.32
N PRO A 226 -17.41 2.94 -15.95
CA PRO A 226 -17.08 1.86 -15.04
C PRO A 226 -17.90 2.07 -13.77
N GLN A 227 -18.83 1.15 -13.48
CA GLN A 227 -19.36 1.02 -12.14
C GLN A 227 -18.16 0.89 -11.19
N PRO A 228 -18.07 1.66 -10.09
CA PRO A 228 -16.99 1.50 -9.14
C PRO A 228 -17.04 0.07 -8.60
N GLN A 229 -16.02 -0.74 -8.94
CA GLN A 229 -15.94 -2.10 -8.46
C GLN A 229 -15.97 -2.11 -6.92
N PRO A 230 -16.86 -2.89 -6.30
CA PRO A 230 -17.01 -2.90 -4.86
C PRO A 230 -15.94 -3.78 -4.23
N GLY A 231 -15.11 -3.21 -3.36
CA GLY A 231 -14.78 -3.89 -2.12
C GLY A 231 -13.32 -4.10 -1.79
N GLY A 232 -12.85 -3.29 -0.84
CA GLY A 232 -11.56 -3.47 -0.21
C GLY A 232 -10.79 -2.17 -0.20
N ILE A 233 -10.05 -1.91 0.87
CA ILE A 233 -8.87 -1.05 0.70
C ILE A 233 -8.02 -1.79 -0.35
N SER A 234 -7.92 -1.24 -1.57
CA SER A 234 -7.08 -1.86 -2.61
C SER A 234 -5.67 -2.01 -2.05
N LYS A 235 -4.97 -3.10 -2.39
CA LYS A 235 -3.59 -3.31 -1.92
C LYS A 235 -2.72 -2.09 -2.23
N GLU A 236 -2.99 -1.44 -3.35
CA GLU A 236 -2.37 -0.19 -3.76
C GLU A 236 -2.71 0.99 -2.83
N ARG A 237 -3.98 1.21 -2.46
CA ARG A 237 -4.34 2.25 -1.49
C ARG A 237 -3.70 1.99 -0.13
N LEU A 238 -3.63 0.73 0.30
CA LEU A 238 -2.92 0.36 1.53
C LEU A 238 -1.42 0.67 1.41
N GLN A 239 -0.82 0.37 0.26
CA GLN A 239 0.59 0.65 0.01
C GLN A 239 0.86 2.16 -0.01
N ASN A 240 0.05 2.95 -0.70
CA ASN A 240 0.17 4.40 -0.73
C ASN A 240 0.02 5.01 0.67
N LEU A 241 -0.92 4.48 1.49
CA LEU A 241 -1.06 4.88 2.88
C LEU A 241 0.19 4.51 3.70
N LEU A 242 0.74 3.32 3.49
CA LEU A 242 1.96 2.88 4.17
C LEU A 242 3.15 3.76 3.81
N ASP A 243 3.34 4.09 2.53
CA ASP A 243 4.44 4.92 2.08
C ASP A 243 4.30 6.35 2.63
N ALA A 244 3.09 6.89 2.64
CA ALA A 244 2.79 8.20 3.23
C ALA A 244 3.11 8.23 4.73
N VAL A 245 2.63 7.25 5.50
CA VAL A 245 2.86 7.24 6.94
C VAL A 245 4.30 6.83 7.30
N GLN A 246 4.96 5.99 6.51
CA GLN A 246 6.37 5.66 6.72
C GLN A 246 7.27 6.91 6.60
N ASN A 247 6.96 7.79 5.66
CA ASN A 247 7.66 9.06 5.53
C ASN A 247 7.39 9.98 6.74
N GLU A 248 6.17 9.96 7.29
CA GLU A 248 5.83 10.67 8.52
C GLU A 248 6.56 10.09 9.74
N GLU A 249 6.57 8.76 9.92
CA GLU A 249 7.28 8.06 10.99
C GLU A 249 8.78 8.40 10.95
N LYS A 250 9.41 8.35 9.77
CA LYS A 250 10.82 8.70 9.61
C LYS A 250 11.10 10.14 10.06
N LYS A 251 10.23 11.09 9.71
CA LYS A 251 10.35 12.49 10.17
C LYS A 251 10.22 12.60 11.69
N VAL A 252 9.30 11.83 12.31
CA VAL A 252 9.13 11.80 13.77
C VAL A 252 10.38 11.22 14.42
N GLN A 253 10.88 10.09 13.92
CA GLN A 253 12.08 9.45 14.43
C GLN A 253 13.31 10.35 14.33
N ASP A 254 13.48 11.06 13.21
CA ASP A 254 14.57 12.02 13.02
C ASP A 254 14.48 13.19 14.02
N LYS A 255 13.26 13.69 14.31
CA LYS A 255 13.05 14.73 15.33
C LYS A 255 13.42 14.22 16.72
N VAL A 256 12.99 13.02 17.10
CA VAL A 256 13.31 12.40 18.40
C VAL A 256 14.82 12.19 18.52
N ASN A 257 15.48 11.68 17.49
CA ASN A 257 16.93 11.48 17.49
C ASN A 257 17.67 12.81 17.64
N LYS A 258 17.26 13.87 16.93
CA LYS A 258 17.84 15.22 17.09
C LYS A 258 17.64 15.80 18.50
N GLN A 259 16.49 15.54 19.13
CA GLN A 259 16.24 15.97 20.52
C GLN A 259 17.10 15.19 21.52
N LYS A 260 17.28 13.87 21.34
CA LYS A 260 18.19 13.06 22.18
C LYS A 260 19.64 13.54 22.08
N VAL A 261 20.13 13.86 20.88
CA VAL A 261 21.48 14.41 20.66
C VAL A 261 21.65 15.77 21.34
N LYS A 262 20.62 16.63 21.33
CA LYS A 262 20.65 17.93 22.04
C LYS A 262 20.58 17.79 23.56
N ALA A 263 19.90 16.77 24.07
CA ALA A 263 19.76 16.51 25.51
C ALA A 263 21.01 15.87 26.13
N ASN A 264 21.87 15.25 25.31
CA ASN A 264 23.13 14.66 25.74
C ASN A 264 24.31 15.26 24.96
N PRO A 265 24.68 16.54 25.17
CA PRO A 265 25.96 17.02 24.69
C PRO A 265 27.01 16.20 25.44
N ASN A 266 27.73 15.32 24.74
CA ASN A 266 28.89 14.62 25.29
C ASN A 266 29.71 15.65 26.07
N LYS A 267 29.71 15.56 27.40
CA LYS A 267 30.67 16.29 28.21
C LYS A 267 32.02 15.75 27.74
N PRO A 268 32.91 16.58 27.17
CA PRO A 268 34.25 16.11 26.88
C PRO A 268 34.83 15.64 28.21
N GLU A 269 35.22 14.36 28.28
CA GLU A 269 36.05 13.87 29.37
C GLU A 269 37.26 14.77 29.40
N LYS A 270 37.34 15.57 30.46
CA LYS A 270 38.39 16.54 30.65
C LYS A 270 39.61 15.72 31.06
N ASP A 271 40.44 15.35 30.09
CA ASP A 271 41.79 14.85 30.32
C ASP A 271 42.61 16.00 30.93
N TRP A 272 42.66 16.03 32.26
CA TRP A 272 43.65 16.74 33.05
C TRP A 272 43.96 15.92 34.29
#